data_AF-A0A0N7Z4C9-F1
#
_entry.id   AF-A0A0N7Z4C9-F1
#
_cell.length_a   1.000
_cell.length_b   1.000
_cell.length_c   1.000
_cell.angle_alpha   90.00
_cell.angle_beta   90.00
_cell.angle_gamma   90.00
#
_symmetry.space_group_name_H-M   'P 1'
#
loop_
_entity.id
_entity.type
_entity.pdbx_description
1 polymer ?
#
loop_
_entity_poly.entity_id
_entity_poly.type
_entity_poly.pdbx_seq_one_letter_code
_entity_poly.pdbx_strand_id
1 'polypeptide(L)' 'MMNGRVNANREAIVQFAVLGENRQAQGIRAVIDTGYTSFLTLPSRIITTLNLTWYMQKAF' A
#
# COMPACT_ATOMS: atom_id res chain seq x y z
N MET A 1 18.61 -13.54 8.14
CA MET A 1 18.81 -12.64 6.98
C MET A 1 17.51 -12.65 6.18
N MET A 2 16.90 -11.48 5.97
CA MET A 2 15.71 -11.37 5.12
C MET A 2 16.21 -11.00 3.72
N ASN A 3 15.86 -11.81 2.69
CA ASN A 3 16.20 -11.53 1.30
C ASN A 3 15.02 -10.84 0.63
N GLY A 4 15.25 -9.73 -0.08
CA GLY A 4 14.18 -8.94 -0.67
C GLY A 4 14.67 -7.93 -1.70
N ARG A 5 13.75 -7.10 -2.23
CA ARG A 5 14.06 -6.02 -3.17
C ARG A 5 14.04 -4.69 -2.45
N VAL A 6 14.96 -3.80 -2.83
CA VAL A 6 14.99 -2.41 -2.39
C VAL A 6 14.86 -1.48 -3.60
N ASN A 7 14.36 -0.26 -3.39
CA ASN A 7 14.39 0.79 -4.42
C ASN A 7 15.77 1.49 -4.45
N ALA A 8 15.92 2.52 -5.30
CA ALA A 8 17.15 3.31 -5.40
C ALA A 8 17.52 4.04 -4.10
N ASN A 9 16.54 4.30 -3.23
CA ASN A 9 16.73 4.94 -1.92
C ASN A 9 17.05 3.92 -0.81
N ARG A 10 17.24 2.64 -1.15
CA ARG A 10 17.50 1.52 -0.21
C ARG A 10 16.32 1.21 0.72
N GLU A 11 15.11 1.57 0.32
CA GLU A 11 13.89 1.24 1.06
C GLU A 11 13.41 -0.16 0.66
N ALA A 12 13.06 -0.99 1.63
CA ALA A 12 12.51 -2.33 1.38
C ALA A 12 11.14 -2.24 0.71
N ILE A 13 10.95 -3.01 -0.37
CA ILE A 13 9.70 -3.02 -1.14
C ILE A 13 9.01 -4.37 -1.00
N VAL A 14 7.71 -4.34 -0.73
CA VAL A 14 6.83 -5.51 -0.85
C VAL A 14 5.82 -5.30 -1.99
N GLN A 15 5.57 -6.36 -2.76
CA GLN A 15 4.52 -6.40 -3.78
C GLN A 15 3.34 -7.22 -3.27
N PHE A 16 2.14 -6.67 -3.37
CA PHE A 16 0.90 -7.36 -3.00
C PHE A 16 -0.27 -6.90 -3.86
N ALA A 17 -1.36 -7.65 -3.82
CA ALA A 17 -2.61 -7.29 -4.46
C ALA A 17 -3.55 -6.61 -3.47
N VAL A 18 -4.19 -5.52 -3.90
CA VAL A 18 -5.35 -4.95 -3.23
C VAL A 18 -6.59 -5.50 -3.92
N LEU A 19 -7.53 -6.02 -3.15
CA LEU A 19 -8.80 -6.55 -3.64
C LEU A 19 -9.90 -5.52 -3.43
N GLY A 20 -10.60 -5.16 -4.50
CA GLY A 20 -11.85 -4.41 -4.43
C GLY A 20 -13.04 -5.31 -4.10
N GLU A 21 -14.18 -4.72 -3.78
CA GLU A 21 -15.40 -5.43 -3.36
C GLU A 21 -15.87 -6.49 -4.37
N ASN A 22 -15.66 -6.22 -5.67
CA ASN A 22 -16.02 -7.13 -6.77
C ASN A 22 -14.93 -8.15 -7.13
N ARG A 23 -13.99 -8.45 -6.20
CA ARG A 23 -12.82 -9.32 -6.43
C ARG A 23 -11.87 -8.85 -7.53
N GLN A 24 -12.04 -7.63 -8.02
CA GLN A 24 -11.09 -6.95 -8.88
C GLN A 24 -9.79 -6.72 -8.11
N ALA A 25 -8.66 -7.13 -8.70
CA ALA A 25 -7.36 -7.12 -8.05
C ALA A 25 -6.44 -6.10 -8.73
N GLN A 26 -5.77 -5.26 -7.93
CA GLN A 26 -4.76 -4.34 -8.39
C GLN A 26 -3.44 -4.61 -7.69
N GLY A 27 -2.40 -4.98 -8.45
CA GLY A 27 -1.06 -5.14 -7.93
C GLY A 27 -0.44 -3.79 -7.57
N ILE A 28 0.15 -3.68 -6.38
CA ILE A 28 0.88 -2.50 -5.92
C ILE A 28 2.23 -2.87 -5.33
N ARG A 29 3.16 -1.91 -5.35
CA ARG A 29 4.45 -1.97 -4.66
C ARG A 29 4.43 -0.92 -3.56
N ALA A 30 4.68 -1.33 -2.32
CA ALA A 30 4.74 -0.41 -1.18
C ALA A 30 6.11 -0.51 -0.50
N VAL A 31 6.55 0.61 0.06
CA VAL A 31 7.70 0.65 0.98
C VAL A 31 7.27 0.08 2.33
N ILE A 32 8.13 -0.74 2.93
CA ILE A 32 7.96 -1.19 4.31
C ILE A 32 8.49 -0.09 5.23
N ASP A 33 7.59 0.58 5.94
CA ASP A 33 7.91 1.53 7.01
C ASP A 33 7.64 0.87 8.37
N THR A 34 8.68 0.47 9.08
CA THR A 34 8.57 -0.15 10.40
C THR A 34 8.31 0.85 11.53
N GLY A 35 8.46 2.16 11.26
CA GLY A 35 8.17 3.23 12.22
C GLY A 35 6.71 3.70 12.16
N TYR A 36 5.96 3.29 11.15
CA TYR A 36 4.56 3.66 10.97
C TYR A 36 3.61 2.66 11.65
N THR A 37 2.82 3.15 12.61
CA THR A 37 1.94 2.32 13.47
C THR A 37 0.45 2.49 13.18
N SER A 38 0.10 3.20 12.12
CA SER A 38 -1.29 3.46 11.72
C SER A 38 -1.67 2.65 10.47
N PHE A 39 -2.61 3.14 9.68
CA PHE A 39 -3.21 2.42 8.56
C PHE A 39 -2.45 2.65 7.25
N LEU A 40 -2.30 1.58 6.46
CA LEU A 40 -1.79 1.67 5.10
C LEU A 40 -2.68 2.61 4.28
N THR A 41 -2.14 3.76 3.89
CA THR A 41 -2.84 4.68 2.98
C THR A 41 -2.60 4.24 1.54
N LEU A 42 -3.66 3.97 0.79
CA LEU A 42 -3.58 3.62 -0.63
C LEU A 42 -3.50 4.89 -1.49
N PRO A 43 -2.72 4.89 -2.59
CA PRO A 43 -2.76 5.97 -3.56
C PRO A 43 -4.20 6.19 -4.09
N SER A 44 -4.60 7.45 -4.29
CA SER A 44 -5.93 7.83 -4.75
C SER A 44 -6.36 7.11 -6.05
N ARG A 45 -5.40 6.84 -6.94
CA ARG A 45 -5.62 6.04 -8.16
C ARG A 45 -6.11 4.63 -7.87
N ILE A 46 -5.58 3.97 -6.84
CA ILE A 46 -5.98 2.61 -6.47
C ILE A 46 -7.39 2.61 -5.88
N ILE A 47 -7.67 3.59 -5.03
CA ILE A 47 -8.99 3.78 -4.41
C ILE A 47 -10.06 3.96 -5.48
N THR A 48 -9.83 4.87 -6.44
CA THR A 48 -10.74 5.13 -7.55
C THR A 48 -10.88 3.95 -8.50
N THR A 49 -9.78 3.27 -8.86
CA THR A 49 -9.81 2.11 -9.78
C THR A 49 -10.61 0.94 -9.19
N LEU A 50 -10.48 0.69 -7.89
CA LEU A 50 -11.13 -0.43 -7.22
C LEU A 50 -12.50 -0.07 -6.60
N ASN A 51 -12.93 1.19 -6.73
CA ASN A 51 -14.13 1.75 -6.10
C ASN A 51 -14.16 1.53 -4.58
N LEU A 52 -13.05 1.80 -3.91
CA LEU A 52 -12.92 1.64 -2.45
C LEU A 52 -13.41 2.89 -1.71
N THR A 53 -14.00 2.70 -0.54
CA THR A 53 -14.31 3.81 0.37
C THR A 53 -13.02 4.43 0.90
N TRP A 54 -12.92 5.76 0.83
CA TRP A 54 -11.77 6.48 1.36
C TRP A 54 -11.97 6.78 2.84
N TYR A 55 -11.06 6.27 3.68
CA TYR A 55 -10.99 6.60 5.10
C TYR A 55 -9.81 7.54 5.33
N MET A 56 -10.10 8.72 5.86
CA MET A 56 -9.11 9.70 6.31
C MET A 56 -9.14 9.74 7.83
N GLN A 57 -8.04 9.36 8.47
CA GLN A 57 -7.86 9.65 9.89
C GLN A 57 -7.14 11.00 10.01
N LYS A 58 -7.68 11.91 10.84
CA LYS A 58 -6.96 13.15 11.18
C LYS A 58 -5.63 12.77 11.84
N ALA A 59 -4.53 13.23 11.27
CA ALA A 59 -3.25 13.22 11.97
C ALA A 59 -3.40 14.09 13.23
N PHE A 60 -3.03 13.53 14.40
CA PHE A 60 -2.88 14.28 15.64
C PHE A 60 -1.53 14.98 15.66
#